data_AF-A0A920RUM8-F1
#
_entry.id   AF-A0A920RUM8-F1
#
_cell.length_a   1.000
_cell.length_b   1.000
_cell.length_c   1.000
_cell.angle_alpha   90.00
_cell.angle_beta   90.00
_cell.angle_gamma   90.00
#
_symmetry.space_group_name_H-M   'P 1'
#
loop_
_entity.id
_entity.type
_entity.pdbx_description
1 polymer ?
#
loop_
_entity_poly.entity_id
_entity_poly.type
_entity_poly.pdbx_seq_one_letter_code
_entity_poly.pdbx_strand_id
1 'polypeptide(L)'
;MLCNKRIEEPESFLDNLLKKDSLFLLILDHITDPHNVGACLRSAAAANVDAVIVPKDRSCHLTPTVRKVSSGGSELVPFVVVTNLVRTIKKMKLSDVNIVGAEKKERRTTKN
;
A
#
# COMPACT_ATOMS: atom_id res chain seq x y z
N MET A 1 -24.21 -9.53 9.57
CA MET A 1 -22.92 -9.54 8.85
C MET A 1 -22.00 -8.56 9.56
N LEU A 2 -21.14 -9.04 10.46
CA LEU A 2 -20.18 -8.18 11.17
C LEU A 2 -19.07 -7.83 10.19
N CYS A 3 -19.18 -6.68 9.52
CA CYS A 3 -18.06 -6.13 8.76
C CYS A 3 -17.02 -5.65 9.78
N ASN A 4 -16.13 -6.56 10.17
CA ASN A 4 -15.09 -6.24 11.15
C ASN A 4 -14.12 -5.27 10.46
N LYS A 5 -14.00 -4.06 11.00
CA LYS A 5 -13.09 -3.06 10.43
C LYS A 5 -11.67 -3.60 10.53
N ARG A 6 -11.05 -3.91 9.40
CA ARG A 6 -9.62 -4.28 9.35
C ARG A 6 -8.78 -3.14 9.90
N ILE A 7 -7.79 -3.44 10.73
CA ILE A 7 -6.83 -2.48 11.30
C ILE A 7 -5.55 -2.41 10.45
N GLU A 8 -4.66 -1.49 10.78
CA GLU A 8 -3.33 -1.45 10.18
C GLU A 8 -2.51 -2.64 10.68
N GLU A 9 -1.90 -3.37 9.74
CA GLU A 9 -1.09 -4.53 10.03
C GLU A 9 0.34 -4.11 10.34
N PRO A 10 1.00 -4.73 11.34
CA PRO A 10 2.38 -4.44 11.66
C PRO A 10 3.34 -4.97 10.59
N GLU A 11 4.58 -4.49 10.59
CA GLU A 11 5.63 -4.96 9.69
C GLU A 11 5.88 -6.48 9.77
N SER A 12 5.63 -7.12 10.93
CA SER A 12 5.72 -8.59 11.07
C SER A 12 4.71 -9.37 10.23
N PHE A 13 3.60 -8.74 9.81
CA PHE A 13 2.65 -9.36 8.88
C PHE A 13 3.30 -9.61 7.51
N LEU A 14 4.13 -8.67 7.06
CA LEU A 14 4.84 -8.77 5.79
C LEU A 14 5.81 -9.96 5.78
N ASP A 15 6.43 -10.26 6.91
CA ASP A 15 7.39 -11.36 7.04
C ASP A 15 6.75 -12.73 6.79
N ASN A 16 5.46 -12.85 7.10
CA ASN A 16 4.70 -14.06 6.81
C ASN A 16 4.30 -14.12 5.33
N LEU A 17 3.96 -12.97 4.72
CA LEU A 17 3.66 -12.90 3.30
C LEU A 17 4.86 -13.24 2.41
N LEU A 18 6.07 -12.82 2.80
CA LEU A 18 7.30 -13.12 2.05
C LEU A 18 7.65 -14.62 1.99
N LYS A 19 6.96 -15.47 2.74
CA LYS A 19 7.11 -16.94 2.66
C LYS A 19 6.21 -17.60 1.62
N LYS A 20 5.32 -16.84 0.96
CA LYS A 20 4.42 -17.36 -0.08
C LYS A 20 5.18 -17.56 -1.40
N ASP A 21 4.83 -18.61 -2.13
CA ASP A 21 5.43 -18.93 -3.43
C ASP A 21 5.12 -17.88 -4.52
N SER A 22 3.96 -17.23 -4.41
CA SER A 22 3.54 -16.14 -5.30
C SER A 22 3.06 -14.98 -4.45
N LEU A 23 3.53 -13.78 -4.80
CA LEU A 23 3.28 -12.57 -4.05
C LEU A 23 3.08 -11.38 -4.97
N PHE A 24 1.96 -10.68 -4.78
CA PHE A 24 1.64 -9.45 -5.50
C PHE A 24 1.34 -8.34 -4.49
N LEU A 25 2.22 -7.34 -4.44
CA LEU A 25 2.17 -6.25 -3.46
C LEU A 25 2.04 -4.89 -4.15
N LEU A 26 1.40 -3.96 -3.46
CA LEU A 26 1.39 -2.55 -3.84
C LEU A 26 2.09 -1.71 -2.78
N ILE A 27 3.09 -0.93 -3.17
CA ILE A 27 3.77 0.01 -2.30
C ILE A 27 3.29 1.42 -2.64
N LEU A 28 2.79 2.16 -1.65
CA LEU A 28 2.48 3.58 -1.79
C LEU A 28 3.52 4.39 -1.03
N ASP A 29 4.40 5.07 -1.76
CA ASP A 29 5.44 5.91 -1.19
C ASP A 29 5.02 7.37 -1.20
N HIS A 30 5.03 8.01 -0.02
CA HIS A 30 4.70 9.43 0.16
C HIS A 30 3.29 9.88 -0.34
N ILE A 31 2.31 8.98 -0.37
CA ILE A 31 0.92 9.35 -0.70
C ILE A 31 0.18 9.81 0.57
N THR A 32 -0.09 11.11 0.67
CA THR A 32 -0.67 11.75 1.87
C THR A 32 -2.15 12.07 1.76
N ASP A 33 -2.70 12.13 0.54
CA ASP A 33 -4.12 12.40 0.31
C ASP A 33 -4.97 11.14 0.53
N PRO A 34 -5.96 11.16 1.46
CA PRO A 34 -6.84 10.02 1.71
C PRO A 34 -7.66 9.60 0.48
N HIS A 35 -7.95 10.52 -0.46
CA HIS A 35 -8.66 10.16 -1.69
C HIS A 35 -7.82 9.26 -2.59
N ASN A 36 -6.53 9.60 -2.76
CA ASN A 36 -5.61 8.79 -3.55
C ASN A 36 -5.36 7.42 -2.90
N VAL A 37 -5.13 7.36 -1.58
CA VAL A 37 -4.97 6.09 -0.87
C VAL A 37 -6.23 5.23 -0.96
N GLY A 38 -7.42 5.82 -0.80
CA GLY A 38 -8.69 5.11 -0.95
C GLY A 38 -8.89 4.55 -2.37
N ALA A 39 -8.57 5.33 -3.41
CA ALA A 39 -8.65 4.89 -4.80
C ALA A 39 -7.65 3.75 -5.11
N CYS A 40 -6.43 3.86 -4.61
CA CYS A 40 -5.42 2.80 -4.69
C CYS A 40 -5.90 1.52 -3.99
N LEU A 41 -6.46 1.61 -2.79
CA LEU A 41 -6.99 0.45 -2.06
C LEU A 41 -8.15 -0.23 -2.80
N ARG A 42 -9.06 0.55 -3.37
CA ARG A 42 -10.16 0.03 -4.18
C ARG A 42 -9.62 -0.75 -5.39
N SER A 43 -8.60 -0.21 -6.05
CA SER A 43 -7.97 -0.84 -7.21
C SER A 43 -7.17 -2.08 -6.82
N ALA A 44 -6.44 -2.03 -5.70
CA ALA A 44 -5.69 -3.16 -5.15
C ALA A 44 -6.61 -4.34 -4.80
N ALA A 45 -7.78 -4.05 -4.23
CA ALA A 45 -8.79 -5.07 -3.94
C ALA A 45 -9.31 -5.72 -5.22
N ALA A 46 -9.62 -4.93 -6.25
CA ALA A 46 -10.04 -5.46 -7.55
C ALA A 46 -8.96 -6.31 -8.25
N ALA A 47 -7.69 -5.97 -8.02
CA ALA A 47 -6.54 -6.68 -8.58
C ALA A 47 -6.07 -7.89 -7.73
N ASN A 48 -6.74 -8.20 -6.62
CA ASN A 48 -6.35 -9.25 -5.66
C ASN A 48 -4.89 -9.13 -5.19
N VAL A 49 -4.46 -7.91 -4.86
CA VAL A 49 -3.16 -7.65 -4.22
C VAL A 49 -3.14 -8.27 -2.82
N ASP A 50 -2.05 -8.93 -2.45
CA ASP A 50 -1.86 -9.59 -1.16
C ASP A 50 -1.77 -8.60 0.02
N ALA A 51 -1.16 -7.44 -0.20
CA ALA A 51 -1.13 -6.33 0.74
C ALA A 51 -0.76 -4.99 0.08
N VAL A 52 -1.28 -3.90 0.64
CA VAL A 52 -0.80 -2.54 0.39
C VAL A 52 0.15 -2.15 1.50
N ILE A 53 1.29 -1.57 1.15
CA ILE A 53 2.37 -1.20 2.08
C ILE A 53 2.60 0.30 2.03
N VAL A 54 2.65 0.94 3.20
CA VAL A 54 2.91 2.37 3.34
C VAL A 54 3.99 2.63 4.40
N PRO A 55 4.82 3.67 4.24
CA PRO A 55 5.74 4.08 5.30
C PRO A 55 4.95 4.68 6.48
N LYS A 56 5.44 4.50 7.71
CA LYS A 56 4.85 5.08 8.92
C LYS A 56 4.84 6.60 8.90
N ASP A 57 5.87 7.20 8.30
CA ASP A 57 6.00 8.64 8.19
C ASP A 57 5.63 9.10 6.78
N ARG A 58 5.09 10.33 6.68
CA ARG A 58 4.77 11.01 5.40
C ARG A 58 3.79 10.23 4.50
N SER A 59 2.88 9.46 5.08
CA SER A 59 1.81 8.75 4.35
C SER A 59 0.44 8.99 4.99
N CYS A 60 -0.62 8.71 4.23
CA CYS A 60 -1.98 8.62 4.77
C CYS A 60 -2.23 7.22 5.32
N HIS A 61 -2.72 7.18 6.56
CA HIS A 61 -3.13 5.98 7.29
C HIS A 61 -4.60 5.61 7.03
N LEU A 62 -5.09 4.52 7.62
CA LEU A 62 -6.48 4.06 7.49
C LEU A 62 -7.49 4.97 8.23
N THR A 63 -7.69 6.17 7.71
CA THR A 63 -8.66 7.15 8.21
C THR A 63 -10.11 6.81 7.80
N PRO A 64 -11.14 7.38 8.45
CA PRO A 64 -12.52 7.24 8.02
C PRO A 64 -12.77 7.66 6.57
N THR A 65 -12.05 8.69 6.09
CA THR A 65 -12.13 9.15 4.70
C THR A 65 -11.58 8.08 3.74
N VAL A 66 -10.42 7.50 4.02
CA VAL A 66 -9.85 6.40 3.22
C VAL A 66 -10.84 5.24 3.10
N ARG A 67 -11.46 4.83 4.22
CA ARG A 67 -12.46 3.75 4.23
C ARG A 67 -13.70 4.07 3.42
N LYS A 68 -14.17 5.32 3.49
CA LYS A 68 -15.31 5.77 2.69
C LYS A 68 -14.99 5.74 1.20
N VAL A 69 -13.81 6.21 0.80
CA VAL A 69 -13.39 6.28 -0.61
C VAL A 69 -13.08 4.89 -1.18
N SER A 70 -12.48 3.99 -0.38
CA SER A 70 -12.09 2.64 -0.80
C SER A 70 -13.26 1.73 -1.18
N SER A 71 -14.51 2.11 -0.84
CA SER A 71 -15.72 1.36 -1.19
C SER A 71 -15.68 -0.11 -0.74
N GLY A 72 -15.12 -0.38 0.45
CA GLY A 72 -14.93 -1.73 0.99
C GLY A 72 -13.56 -2.36 0.71
N GLY A 73 -12.73 -1.73 -0.12
CA GLY A 73 -11.38 -2.22 -0.42
C GLY A 73 -10.45 -2.28 0.81
N SER A 74 -10.67 -1.38 1.77
CA SER A 74 -9.91 -1.34 3.04
C SER A 74 -10.16 -2.53 3.97
N GLU A 75 -11.26 -3.26 3.77
CA GLU A 75 -11.62 -4.42 4.57
C GLU A 75 -11.04 -5.70 3.94
N LEU A 76 -10.91 -5.71 2.61
CA LEU A 76 -10.46 -6.85 1.83
C LEU A 76 -8.94 -6.97 1.80
N VAL A 77 -8.22 -5.87 1.62
CA VAL A 77 -6.77 -5.88 1.44
C VAL A 77 -6.04 -5.50 2.73
N PRO A 78 -5.09 -6.32 3.20
CA PRO A 78 -4.18 -5.96 4.29
C PRO A 78 -3.45 -4.64 4.03
N PHE A 79 -3.46 -3.75 5.02
CA PHE A 79 -2.78 -2.45 4.95
C PHE A 79 -1.62 -2.45 5.93
N VAL A 80 -0.41 -2.64 5.43
CA VAL A 80 0.81 -2.83 6.24
C VAL A 80 1.55 -1.51 6.38
N VAL A 81 1.85 -1.14 7.62
CA VAL A 81 2.65 0.06 7.93
C VAL A 81 4.08 -0.36 8.28
N VAL A 82 5.04 0.18 7.54
CA VAL A 82 6.47 -0.13 7.72
C VAL A 82 7.25 1.08 8.23
N THR A 83 8.24 0.85 9.10
CA THR A 83 9.02 1.97 9.68
C THR A 83 9.99 2.57 8.67
N ASN A 84 10.63 1.73 7.85
CA ASN A 84 11.62 2.18 6.89
C ASN A 84 11.42 1.45 5.56
N LEU A 85 10.79 2.14 4.61
CA LEU A 85 10.45 1.56 3.32
C LEU A 85 11.69 1.07 2.54
N VAL A 86 12.81 1.78 2.62
CA VAL A 86 14.06 1.38 1.95
C VAL A 86 14.57 0.04 2.50
N ARG A 87 14.51 -0.16 3.82
CA ARG A 87 14.87 -1.43 4.47
C ARG A 87 13.92 -2.54 4.04
N THR A 88 12.62 -2.26 4.00
CA THR A 88 11.60 -3.22 3.56
C THR A 88 11.81 -3.66 2.11
N ILE A 89 12.06 -2.72 1.20
CA ILE A 89 12.37 -3.00 -0.21
C ILE A 89 13.62 -3.86 -0.33
N LYS A 90 14.68 -3.59 0.43
CA LYS A 90 15.89 -4.43 0.45
C LYS A 90 15.58 -5.85 0.91
N LYS A 91 14.76 -6.00 1.95
CA LYS A 91 14.32 -7.31 2.46
C LYS A 91 13.54 -8.09 1.40
N MET A 92 12.61 -7.43 0.70
CA MET A 92 11.85 -8.05 -0.40
C MET A 92 12.76 -8.53 -1.54
N LYS A 93 13.75 -7.73 -1.93
CA LYS A 93 14.72 -8.13 -2.97
C LYS A 93 15.55 -9.36 -2.57
N LEU A 94 15.89 -9.48 -1.28
CA LEU A 94 16.58 -10.68 -0.76
C LEU A 94 15.68 -11.91 -0.72
N SER A 95 14.36 -11.74 -0.81
CA SER A 95 13.37 -12.81 -0.89
C SER A 95 12.90 -13.04 -2.34
N ASP A 96 13.74 -12.70 -3.33
CA ASP A 96 13.47 -12.88 -4.78
C ASP A 96 12.19 -12.21 -5.29
N VAL A 97 11.67 -11.20 -4.59
CA VAL A 97 10.53 -10.39 -5.05
C VAL A 97 11.01 -9.38 -6.10
N ASN A 98 10.42 -9.42 -7.30
CA ASN A 98 10.66 -8.42 -8.33
C ASN A 98 9.93 -7.11 -8.00
N ILE A 99 10.64 -5.98 -8.11
CA ILE A 99 10.13 -4.66 -7.71
C ILE A 99 10.19 -3.73 -8.91
N VAL A 100 9.02 -3.19 -9.28
CA VAL A 100 8.87 -2.19 -10.34
C VAL A 100 8.41 -0.88 -9.71
N GLY A 101 9.09 0.22 -10.05
CA GLY A 101 8.72 1.57 -9.61
C GLY A 101 8.00 2.34 -10.72
N ALA A 102 7.02 3.15 -10.32
CA ALA A 102 6.36 4.10 -11.20
C ALA A 102 6.48 5.52 -10.62
N GLU A 103 6.85 6.48 -11.45
CA GLU A 103 6.98 7.89 -11.08
C GLU A 103 6.13 8.75 -12.01
N LYS A 104 5.47 9.78 -11.47
CA LYS A 104 4.74 10.76 -12.28
C LYS A 104 5.74 11.66 -13.00
N LYS A 105 5.80 11.56 -14.32
CA LYS A 105 6.58 12.49 -15.15
C LYS A 105 5.81 13.80 -15.32
N GLU A 106 6.24 14.86 -14.64
CA GLU A 106 5.62 16.18 -14.80
C GLU A 106 6.17 16.89 -16.04
N ARG A 107 5.29 17.31 -16.97
CA ARG A 107 5.69 18.20 -18.07
C ARG A 107 5.84 19.61 -17.51
N ARG A 108 7.06 20.15 -17.53
CA ARG A 108 7.29 21.58 -17.31
C ARG A 108 6.61 22.36 -18.43
N THR A 109 5.46 22.97 -18.14
CA THR A 109 4.93 24.04 -18.98
C THR A 109 5.74 25.29 -18.65
N THR A 110 6.60 25.71 -19.56
CA THR A 110 7.26 27.02 -19.53
C THR A 110 6.14 28.08 -19.57
N LYS A 111 5.83 28.70 -18.42
CA LYS A 111 5.10 29.97 -18.40
C LYS A 111 6.10 31.02 -18.87
N ASN A 112 5.89 31.52 -20.08
CA ASN A 112 6.47 32.79 -20.55
C ASN A 112 5.81 33.95 -19.81
#